data_AF-U1QVV5-F1
#
_entry.id   AF-U1QVV5-F1
#
_cell.length_a   1.000
_cell.length_b   1.000
_cell.length_c   1.000
_cell.angle_alpha   90.00
_cell.angle_beta   90.00
_cell.angle_gamma   90.00
#
_symmetry.space_group_name_H-M   'P 1'
#
loop_
_entity.id
_entity.type
_entity.pdbx_description
1 polymer ?
#
loop_
_entity_poly.entity_id
_entity_poly.type
_entity_poly.pdbx_seq_one_letter_code
_entity_poly.pdbx_strand_id
1 'polypeptide(L)'
;MTILGVVGLRYIHNSYDDAVPQLGIEDNTVDIDPSMRSQFEGLVPLRVRVLGYLATLVIYYSFLVFVLGIPQVLDISGLGLFLYAQTVSFPLIIVPILFELGISYVAVHVIIPRRIAKADLGLFYYDPRNLGGFEPVGELLKRSYYIYTAILLIWFIQGHAPVILSEVLMSPYPPPAPIYQVALSAVWIVGVVTIGYSMYRTHSFMRMKKREKIRSLEQELKQAVKDPHDATLSNIKDREQYEGAQETLSHVKTTKTYPTTFAMWTQIFISVLLPQALNMAVQLPG
;
A
#
# COMPACT_ATOMS: atom_id res chain seq x y z
N MET A 1 -10.98 -8.13 -15.65
CA MET A 1 -10.39 -8.47 -14.34
C MET A 1 -9.04 -9.15 -14.47
N THR A 2 -8.96 -10.34 -15.05
CA THR A 2 -7.73 -11.14 -15.16
C THR A 2 -6.54 -10.39 -15.78
N ILE A 3 -6.72 -9.80 -16.97
CA ILE A 3 -5.65 -9.04 -17.66
C ILE A 3 -5.17 -7.86 -16.80
N LEU A 4 -6.11 -7.06 -16.29
CA LEU A 4 -5.79 -5.94 -15.40
C LEU A 4 -5.11 -6.40 -14.12
N GLY A 5 -5.47 -7.58 -13.61
CA GLY A 5 -4.83 -8.18 -12.45
C GLY A 5 -3.37 -8.57 -12.72
N VAL A 6 -3.09 -9.21 -13.86
CA VAL A 6 -1.71 -9.53 -14.26
C VAL A 6 -0.89 -8.27 -14.49
N VAL A 7 -1.44 -7.31 -15.23
CA VAL A 7 -0.77 -6.02 -15.50
C VAL A 7 -0.53 -5.26 -14.19
N GLY A 8 -1.52 -5.21 -13.31
CA GLY A 8 -1.43 -4.58 -11.99
C GLY A 8 -0.38 -5.25 -11.10
N LEU A 9 -0.32 -6.58 -11.08
CA LEU A 9 0.67 -7.32 -10.32
C LEU A 9 2.08 -7.03 -10.81
N ARG A 10 2.30 -7.08 -12.13
CA ARG A 10 3.58 -6.71 -12.75
C ARG A 10 3.96 -5.28 -12.43
N TYR A 11 2.99 -4.37 -12.47
CA TYR A 11 3.22 -2.96 -12.17
C TYR A 11 3.63 -2.74 -10.70
N ILE A 12 3.01 -3.45 -9.75
CA ILE A 12 3.37 -3.39 -8.32
C ILE A 12 4.77 -3.96 -8.10
N HIS A 13 5.09 -5.12 -8.70
CA HIS A 13 6.41 -5.74 -8.55
C HIS A 13 7.51 -4.88 -9.14
N ASN A 14 7.36 -4.39 -10.37
CA ASN A 14 8.33 -3.48 -10.98
C ASN A 14 8.51 -2.20 -10.14
N SER A 15 7.42 -1.63 -9.61
CA SER A 15 7.51 -0.45 -8.76
C SER A 15 8.22 -0.73 -7.44
N TYR A 16 8.16 -1.96 -6.93
CA TYR A 16 8.90 -2.39 -5.75
C TYR A 16 10.39 -2.54 -6.07
N ASP A 17 10.70 -3.23 -7.17
CA ASP A 17 12.06 -3.45 -7.64
C ASP A 17 12.76 -2.12 -7.98
N ASP A 18 12.01 -1.11 -8.42
CA ASP A 18 12.54 0.24 -8.62
C ASP A 18 12.74 1.00 -7.30
N ALA A 19 11.86 0.80 -6.31
CA ALA A 19 11.83 1.59 -5.08
C ALA A 19 12.84 1.12 -4.01
N VAL A 20 13.07 -0.18 -3.90
CA VAL A 20 13.95 -0.77 -2.87
C VAL A 20 15.41 -0.35 -3.03
N PRO A 21 16.03 -0.40 -4.23
CA PRO A 21 17.42 0.01 -4.42
C PRO A 21 17.63 1.50 -4.12
N GLN A 22 16.64 2.34 -4.43
CA GLN A 22 16.70 3.78 -4.18
C GLN A 22 16.69 4.16 -2.69
N LEU A 23 16.35 3.21 -1.80
CA LEU A 23 16.48 3.38 -0.36
C LEU A 23 17.92 3.18 0.15
N GLY A 24 18.88 2.86 -0.73
CA GLY A 24 20.28 2.63 -0.36
C GLY A 24 20.51 1.35 0.42
N ILE A 25 19.56 0.41 0.41
CA ILE A 25 19.64 -0.87 1.15
C ILE A 25 20.69 -1.81 0.54
N GLU A 26 20.88 -1.72 -0.78
CA GLU A 26 21.82 -2.54 -1.55
C GLU A 26 23.24 -1.94 -1.58
N ASP A 27 23.37 -0.62 -1.44
CA ASP A 27 24.68 0.01 -1.31
C ASP A 27 25.28 -0.33 0.05
N ASN A 28 26.58 -0.66 0.07
CA ASN A 28 27.35 -0.86 1.31
C ASN A 28 27.51 0.44 2.13
N THR A 29 26.76 1.49 1.82
CA THR A 29 26.77 2.78 2.49
C THR A 29 25.84 2.81 3.71
N VAL A 30 24.87 1.90 3.80
CA VAL A 30 23.99 1.76 4.97
C VAL A 30 24.34 0.45 5.70
N ASP A 31 24.79 0.58 6.94
CA ASP A 31 25.13 -0.56 7.81
C ASP A 31 23.84 -1.27 8.28
N ILE A 32 23.33 -2.15 7.43
CA ILE A 32 22.15 -2.96 7.70
C ILE A 32 22.60 -4.42 7.89
N ASP A 33 22.11 -5.04 8.96
CA ASP A 33 22.29 -6.48 9.20
C ASP A 33 21.93 -7.29 7.93
N PRO A 34 22.81 -8.20 7.44
CA PRO A 34 22.53 -9.08 6.31
C PRO A 34 21.18 -9.83 6.44
N SER A 35 20.76 -10.17 7.66
CA SER A 35 19.47 -10.81 7.92
C SER A 35 18.28 -9.90 7.58
N MET A 36 18.43 -8.58 7.76
CA MET A 36 17.42 -7.59 7.38
C MET A 36 17.44 -7.30 5.88
N ARG A 37 18.62 -7.29 5.24
CA ARG A 37 18.73 -7.12 3.78
C ARG A 37 17.96 -8.22 3.02
N SER A 38 18.06 -9.48 3.46
CA SER A 38 17.30 -10.60 2.87
C SER A 38 15.77 -10.41 2.95
N GLN A 39 15.28 -9.59 3.88
CA GLN A 39 13.86 -9.28 3.98
C GLN A 39 13.38 -8.34 2.86
N PHE A 40 14.28 -7.73 2.09
CA PHE A 40 13.93 -6.86 0.96
C PHE A 40 14.11 -7.54 -0.41
N GLU A 41 14.64 -8.76 -0.48
CA GLU A 41 14.81 -9.53 -1.74
C GLU A 41 13.47 -10.02 -2.34
N GLY A 42 12.36 -9.81 -1.63
CA GLY A 42 11.03 -10.11 -2.15
C GLY A 42 9.90 -9.55 -1.30
N LEU A 43 8.76 -9.28 -1.96
CA LEU A 43 7.55 -8.80 -1.29
C LEU A 43 7.06 -9.83 -0.26
N VAL A 44 6.85 -11.09 -0.67
CA VAL A 44 6.24 -12.13 0.15
C VAL A 44 7.00 -13.46 0.00
N PRO A 45 7.37 -14.13 1.10
CA PRO A 45 8.01 -15.44 1.05
C PRO A 45 7.13 -16.50 0.37
N LEU A 46 7.74 -17.43 -0.37
CA LEU A 46 7.03 -18.50 -1.09
C LEU A 46 6.10 -19.31 -0.17
N ARG A 47 6.53 -19.62 1.06
CA ARG A 47 5.72 -20.37 2.03
C ARG A 47 4.40 -19.67 2.36
N VAL A 48 4.43 -18.35 2.53
CA VAL A 48 3.24 -17.53 2.81
C VAL A 48 2.34 -17.47 1.58
N ARG A 49 2.93 -17.37 0.38
CA ARG A 49 2.18 -17.41 -0.89
C ARG A 49 1.43 -18.73 -1.06
N VAL A 50 2.13 -19.87 -0.90
CA VAL A 50 1.52 -21.20 -1.05
C VAL A 50 0.43 -21.44 0.00
N LEU A 51 0.71 -21.20 1.28
CA LEU A 51 -0.27 -21.40 2.35
C LEU A 51 -1.48 -20.47 2.21
N GLY A 52 -1.24 -19.19 1.88
CA GLY A 52 -2.31 -18.22 1.67
C GLY A 52 -3.18 -18.55 0.45
N TYR A 53 -2.57 -19.04 -0.63
CA TYR A 53 -3.30 -19.50 -1.81
C TYR A 53 -4.20 -20.70 -1.49
N LEU A 54 -3.66 -21.71 -0.80
CA LEU A 54 -4.45 -22.87 -0.36
C LEU A 54 -5.61 -22.46 0.55
N ALA A 55 -5.36 -21.56 1.51
CA ALA A 55 -6.41 -21.03 2.37
C ALA A 55 -7.50 -20.28 1.56
N THR A 56 -7.09 -19.51 0.54
CA THR A 56 -8.01 -18.78 -0.34
C THR A 56 -8.88 -19.73 -1.16
N LEU A 57 -8.33 -20.84 -1.65
CA LEU A 57 -9.11 -21.89 -2.33
C LEU A 57 -10.14 -22.52 -1.38
N VAL A 58 -9.75 -22.83 -0.14
CA VAL A 58 -10.67 -23.38 0.86
C VAL A 58 -11.82 -22.42 1.14
N ILE A 59 -11.53 -21.12 1.32
CA ILE A 59 -12.54 -20.09 1.51
C ILE A 59 -13.45 -19.98 0.28
N TYR A 60 -12.87 -19.97 -0.92
CA TYR A 60 -13.62 -19.89 -2.17
C TYR A 60 -14.62 -21.05 -2.33
N TYR A 61 -14.17 -22.29 -2.17
CA TYR A 61 -15.05 -23.45 -2.29
C TYR A 61 -16.06 -23.53 -1.15
N SER A 62 -15.69 -23.12 0.06
CA SER A 62 -16.65 -23.00 1.17
C SER A 62 -17.76 -22.01 0.84
N PHE A 63 -17.40 -20.84 0.29
CA PHE A 63 -18.37 -19.84 -0.14
C PHE A 63 -19.27 -20.36 -1.27
N LEU A 64 -18.72 -21.07 -2.25
CA LEU A 64 -19.49 -21.70 -3.32
C LEU A 64 -20.54 -22.67 -2.76
N VAL A 65 -20.14 -23.55 -1.83
CA VAL A 65 -21.00 -24.60 -1.28
C VAL A 65 -22.06 -24.02 -0.34
N PHE A 66 -21.65 -23.19 0.62
CA PHE A 66 -22.52 -22.76 1.72
C PHE A 66 -23.30 -21.46 1.44
N VAL A 67 -22.88 -20.66 0.45
CA VAL A 67 -23.47 -19.34 0.20
C VAL A 67 -24.12 -19.25 -1.19
N LEU A 68 -23.37 -19.55 -2.25
CA LEU A 68 -23.90 -19.48 -3.63
C LEU A 68 -24.87 -20.62 -3.94
N GLY A 69 -24.57 -21.83 -3.45
CA GLY A 69 -25.34 -23.03 -3.75
C GLY A 69 -24.99 -23.60 -5.13
N ILE A 70 -24.50 -24.83 -5.14
CA ILE A 70 -24.10 -25.53 -6.37
C ILE A 70 -25.26 -25.69 -7.38
N PRO A 71 -26.50 -26.03 -6.98
CA PRO A 71 -27.60 -26.23 -7.92
C PRO A 71 -27.94 -24.97 -8.73
N GLN A 72 -27.99 -23.80 -8.09
CA GLN A 72 -28.33 -22.54 -8.75
C GLN A 72 -27.33 -22.17 -9.85
N VAL A 73 -26.03 -22.39 -9.60
CA VAL A 73 -24.98 -22.09 -10.59
C VAL A 73 -24.99 -23.10 -11.74
N LEU A 74 -25.28 -24.37 -11.45
CA LEU A 74 -25.43 -25.42 -12.45
C LEU A 74 -26.62 -25.17 -13.38
N ASP A 75 -27.75 -24.70 -12.85
CA ASP A 75 -28.96 -24.42 -13.64
C ASP A 75 -28.75 -23.24 -14.61
N ILE A 76 -27.96 -22.23 -14.20
CA ILE A 76 -27.67 -21.05 -15.03
C ILE A 76 -26.59 -21.36 -16.08
N SER A 77 -25.55 -22.11 -15.72
CA SER A 77 -24.34 -22.27 -16.53
C SER A 77 -24.31 -23.56 -17.35
N GLY A 78 -25.08 -24.58 -16.93
CA GLY A 78 -24.94 -25.95 -17.40
C GLY A 78 -23.70 -26.66 -16.83
N LEU A 79 -23.72 -28.00 -16.85
CA LEU A 79 -22.69 -28.84 -16.23
C LEU A 79 -21.29 -28.59 -16.79
N GLY A 80 -21.15 -28.48 -18.12
CA GLY A 80 -19.84 -28.32 -18.77
C GLY A 80 -19.14 -27.02 -18.38
N LEU A 81 -19.85 -25.89 -18.46
CA LEU A 81 -19.30 -24.58 -18.09
C LEU A 81 -19.07 -24.48 -16.59
N PHE A 82 -19.95 -25.07 -15.77
CA PHE A 82 -19.75 -25.15 -14.33
C PHE A 82 -18.45 -25.88 -13.99
N LEU A 83 -18.23 -27.08 -14.53
CA LEU A 83 -17.00 -27.83 -14.28
C LEU A 83 -15.76 -27.06 -14.73
N TYR A 84 -15.77 -26.51 -15.95
CA TYR A 84 -14.66 -25.69 -16.44
C TYR A 84 -14.39 -24.46 -15.54
N ALA A 85 -15.44 -23.76 -15.12
CA ALA A 85 -15.30 -22.60 -14.24
C ALA A 85 -14.70 -23.01 -12.89
N GLN A 86 -15.21 -24.07 -12.28
CA GLN A 86 -14.86 -24.47 -10.91
C GLN A 86 -13.55 -25.24 -10.80
N THR A 87 -13.10 -25.95 -11.85
CA THR A 87 -11.86 -26.74 -11.80
C THR A 87 -10.69 -26.10 -12.55
N VAL A 88 -10.95 -25.18 -13.48
CA VAL A 88 -9.91 -24.53 -14.29
C VAL A 88 -9.92 -23.02 -14.06
N SER A 89 -11.01 -22.34 -14.42
CA SER A 89 -11.03 -20.87 -14.46
C SER A 89 -10.78 -20.24 -13.09
N PHE A 90 -11.58 -20.58 -12.08
CA PHE A 90 -11.44 -20.01 -10.75
C PHE A 90 -10.14 -20.43 -10.06
N PRO A 91 -9.84 -21.74 -9.88
CA PRO A 91 -8.67 -22.13 -9.12
C PRO A 91 -7.36 -21.83 -9.84
N LEU A 92 -7.26 -21.93 -11.17
CA LEU A 92 -5.98 -21.80 -11.88
C LEU A 92 -5.76 -20.43 -12.52
N ILE A 93 -6.82 -19.63 -12.72
CA ILE A 93 -6.72 -18.34 -13.40
C ILE A 93 -7.10 -17.21 -12.45
N ILE A 94 -8.33 -17.19 -11.93
CA ILE A 94 -8.86 -16.04 -11.20
C ILE A 94 -8.29 -15.94 -9.78
N VAL A 95 -8.43 -17.01 -8.98
CA VAL A 95 -8.01 -17.02 -7.57
C VAL A 95 -6.51 -16.75 -7.40
N PRO A 96 -5.59 -17.36 -8.17
CA PRO A 96 -4.16 -17.06 -8.04
C PRO A 96 -3.87 -15.57 -8.27
N ILE A 97 -4.48 -14.97 -9.29
CA ILE A 97 -4.26 -13.55 -9.62
C ILE A 97 -4.80 -12.65 -8.51
N LEU A 98 -6.03 -12.90 -8.03
CA LEU A 98 -6.62 -12.12 -6.96
C LEU A 98 -5.85 -12.27 -5.65
N PHE A 99 -5.41 -13.49 -5.33
CA PHE A 99 -4.59 -13.76 -4.16
C PHE A 99 -3.25 -13.03 -4.23
N GLU A 100 -2.52 -13.14 -5.34
CA GLU A 100 -1.24 -12.45 -5.53
C GLU A 100 -1.38 -10.93 -5.44
N LEU A 101 -2.44 -10.36 -6.02
CA LEU A 101 -2.73 -8.93 -5.87
C LEU A 101 -3.02 -8.55 -4.43
N GLY A 102 -3.86 -9.33 -3.74
CA GLY A 102 -4.23 -9.08 -2.35
C GLY A 102 -3.02 -9.16 -1.42
N ILE A 103 -2.19 -10.20 -1.55
CA ILE A 103 -1.02 -10.38 -0.70
C ILE A 103 0.07 -9.36 -1.02
N SER A 104 0.29 -8.99 -2.29
CA SER A 104 1.22 -7.93 -2.67
C SER A 104 0.76 -6.56 -2.18
N TYR A 105 -0.55 -6.28 -2.23
CA TYR A 105 -1.11 -5.07 -1.65
C TYR A 105 -0.87 -4.99 -0.13
N VAL A 106 -1.15 -6.07 0.60
CA VAL A 106 -0.87 -6.16 2.04
C VAL A 106 0.62 -6.04 2.32
N ALA A 107 1.48 -6.65 1.51
CA ALA A 107 2.92 -6.54 1.65
C ALA A 107 3.39 -5.09 1.51
N VAL A 108 2.90 -4.39 0.48
CA VAL A 108 3.22 -2.97 0.24
C VAL A 108 2.74 -2.06 1.36
N HIS A 109 1.52 -2.25 1.87
CA HIS A 109 0.93 -1.31 2.83
C HIS A 109 1.22 -1.66 4.30
N VAL A 110 1.52 -2.92 4.62
CA VAL A 110 1.72 -3.37 6.00
C VAL A 110 3.15 -3.82 6.23
N ILE A 111 3.69 -4.66 5.36
CA ILE A 111 4.99 -5.29 5.58
C ILE A 111 6.13 -4.31 5.30
N ILE A 112 6.11 -3.62 4.16
CA ILE A 112 7.19 -2.69 3.76
C ILE A 112 7.38 -1.56 4.79
N PRO A 113 6.34 -0.81 5.22
CA PRO A 113 6.51 0.24 6.23
C PRO A 113 7.05 -0.30 7.57
N ARG A 114 6.73 -1.56 7.91
CA ARG A 114 7.30 -2.22 9.10
C ARG A 114 8.77 -2.58 8.89
N ARG A 115 9.14 -3.11 7.73
CA ARG A 115 10.54 -3.45 7.38
C ARG A 115 11.41 -2.19 7.39
N ILE A 116 10.96 -1.12 6.74
CA ILE A 116 11.64 0.19 6.74
C ILE A 116 11.87 0.69 8.16
N ALA A 117 10.83 0.69 8.99
CA ALA A 117 10.94 1.18 10.37
C ALA A 117 11.84 0.30 11.26
N LYS A 118 12.04 -0.98 10.91
CA LYS A 118 12.94 -1.90 11.63
C LYS A 118 14.38 -1.81 11.14
N ALA A 119 14.58 -1.60 9.83
CA ALA A 119 15.88 -1.44 9.21
C ALA A 119 16.56 -0.10 9.55
N ASP A 120 15.85 0.79 10.23
CA ASP A 120 16.36 2.06 10.75
C ASP A 120 17.04 2.97 9.72
N LEU A 121 16.51 2.95 8.50
CA LEU A 121 17.09 3.66 7.34
C LEU A 121 17.31 5.16 7.61
N GLY A 122 18.45 5.68 7.15
CA GLY A 122 18.72 7.11 7.17
C GLY A 122 17.77 7.90 6.25
N LEU A 123 17.50 9.16 6.60
CA LEU A 123 16.81 10.08 5.68
C LEU A 123 17.85 10.84 4.84
N PHE A 124 17.60 10.95 3.54
CA PHE A 124 18.41 11.79 2.66
C PHE A 124 17.94 13.25 2.74
N TYR A 125 18.55 14.05 3.62
CA TYR A 125 18.12 15.43 3.88
C TYR A 125 18.44 16.42 2.75
N TYR A 126 19.35 16.08 1.85
CA TYR A 126 19.68 16.87 0.65
C TYR A 126 18.81 16.49 -0.56
N ASP A 127 17.73 15.75 -0.33
CA ASP A 127 16.76 15.41 -1.37
C ASP A 127 16.14 16.70 -1.96
N PRO A 128 16.26 16.95 -3.27
CA PRO A 128 15.69 18.14 -3.92
C PRO A 128 14.17 18.25 -3.77
N ARG A 129 13.47 17.12 -3.55
CA ARG A 129 12.02 17.06 -3.34
C ARG A 129 11.64 17.23 -1.87
N ASN A 130 12.63 17.31 -0.96
CA ASN A 130 12.46 17.38 0.48
C ASN A 130 11.62 16.21 1.04
N LEU A 131 11.70 15.01 0.46
CA LEU A 131 10.97 13.82 0.90
C LEU A 131 11.88 12.84 1.65
N GLY A 132 13.13 13.22 1.94
CA GLY A 132 14.06 12.40 2.70
C GLY A 132 14.52 11.15 1.97
N GLY A 133 14.39 11.09 0.63
CA GLY A 133 14.62 9.88 -0.16
C GLY A 133 13.46 8.86 -0.16
N PHE A 134 12.33 9.19 0.48
CA PHE A 134 11.18 8.28 0.62
C PHE A 134 10.14 8.40 -0.49
N GLU A 135 10.39 9.23 -1.50
CA GLU A 135 9.49 9.36 -2.63
C GLU A 135 9.18 8.03 -3.34
N PRO A 136 10.16 7.13 -3.61
CA PRO A 136 9.88 5.88 -4.30
C PRO A 136 8.92 4.99 -3.51
N VAL A 137 9.06 4.97 -2.18
CA VAL A 137 8.13 4.29 -1.27
C VAL A 137 6.74 4.92 -1.35
N GLY A 138 6.69 6.25 -1.35
CA GLY A 138 5.46 6.99 -1.51
C GLY A 138 4.71 6.68 -2.82
N GLU A 139 5.43 6.66 -3.94
CA GLU A 139 4.88 6.27 -5.25
C GLU A 139 4.45 4.81 -5.28
N LEU A 140 5.19 3.89 -4.66
CA LEU A 140 4.82 2.48 -4.56
C LEU A 140 3.47 2.31 -3.81
N LEU A 141 3.31 2.98 -2.67
CA LEU A 141 2.05 2.98 -1.91
C LEU A 141 0.89 3.51 -2.77
N LYS A 142 1.08 4.65 -3.44
CA LYS A 142 0.09 5.25 -4.34
C LYS A 142 -0.32 4.31 -5.48
N ARG A 143 0.66 3.74 -6.17
CA ARG A 143 0.44 2.84 -7.32
C ARG A 143 -0.33 1.59 -6.92
N SER A 144 0.11 0.95 -5.84
CA SER A 144 -0.56 -0.23 -5.29
C SER A 144 -2.01 0.08 -4.88
N TYR A 145 -2.25 1.26 -4.29
CA TYR A 145 -3.59 1.74 -3.99
C TYR A 145 -4.49 1.90 -5.23
N TYR A 146 -3.99 2.52 -6.31
CA TYR A 146 -4.82 2.74 -7.50
C TYR A 146 -5.21 1.42 -8.17
N ILE A 147 -4.29 0.47 -8.24
CA ILE A 147 -4.58 -0.88 -8.77
C ILE A 147 -5.65 -1.56 -7.91
N TYR A 148 -5.49 -1.52 -6.59
CA TYR A 148 -6.47 -2.09 -5.66
C TYR A 148 -7.87 -1.49 -5.86
N THR A 149 -7.95 -0.16 -5.90
CA THR A 149 -9.22 0.57 -6.08
C THR A 149 -9.84 0.27 -7.43
N ALA A 150 -9.06 0.24 -8.51
CA ALA A 150 -9.55 -0.09 -9.84
C ALA A 150 -10.14 -1.51 -9.91
N ILE A 151 -9.48 -2.49 -9.27
CA ILE A 151 -10.00 -3.86 -9.20
C ILE A 151 -11.31 -3.89 -8.41
N LEU A 152 -11.36 -3.25 -7.24
CA LEU A 152 -12.59 -3.22 -6.45
C LEU A 152 -13.74 -2.50 -7.18
N LEU A 153 -13.46 -1.43 -7.92
CA LEU A 153 -14.44 -0.76 -8.77
C LEU A 153 -14.98 -1.67 -9.86
N ILE A 154 -14.09 -2.40 -10.55
CA ILE A 154 -14.53 -3.35 -11.57
C ILE A 154 -15.33 -4.47 -10.92
N TRP A 155 -14.95 -4.94 -9.74
CA TRP A 155 -15.69 -5.97 -9.02
C TRP A 155 -17.08 -5.48 -8.59
N PHE A 156 -17.16 -4.24 -8.11
CA PHE A 156 -18.42 -3.56 -7.81
C PHE A 156 -19.31 -3.48 -9.05
N ILE A 157 -18.79 -2.97 -10.17
CA ILE A 157 -19.53 -2.87 -11.44
C ILE A 157 -19.97 -4.25 -11.92
N GLN A 158 -19.10 -5.26 -11.91
CA GLN A 158 -19.45 -6.61 -12.35
C GLN A 158 -20.55 -7.23 -11.48
N GLY A 159 -20.51 -7.03 -10.17
CA GLY A 159 -21.52 -7.56 -9.26
C GLY A 159 -22.85 -6.83 -9.30
N HIS A 160 -22.84 -5.51 -9.54
CA HIS A 160 -24.04 -4.67 -9.50
C HIS A 160 -24.57 -4.26 -10.87
N ALA A 161 -23.86 -4.52 -11.97
CA ALA A 161 -24.31 -4.21 -13.32
C ALA A 161 -25.73 -4.72 -13.65
N PRO A 162 -26.12 -5.97 -13.27
CA PRO A 162 -27.49 -6.45 -13.47
C PRO A 162 -28.57 -5.58 -12.81
N VAL A 163 -28.24 -4.98 -11.66
CA VAL A 163 -29.14 -4.13 -10.89
C VAL A 163 -29.11 -2.69 -11.40
N ILE A 164 -27.92 -2.15 -11.68
CA ILE A 164 -27.73 -0.77 -12.16
C ILE A 164 -28.31 -0.59 -13.57
N LEU A 165 -28.25 -1.63 -14.40
CA LEU A 165 -28.71 -1.60 -15.79
C LEU A 165 -30.04 -2.34 -15.98
N SER A 166 -30.78 -2.62 -14.91
CA SER A 166 -32.01 -3.42 -14.98
C SER A 166 -33.10 -2.82 -15.88
N GLU A 167 -33.11 -1.50 -16.06
CA GLU A 167 -34.04 -0.80 -16.95
C GLU A 167 -33.66 -0.90 -18.44
N VAL A 168 -32.41 -1.26 -18.75
CA VAL A 168 -31.86 -1.24 -20.11
C VAL A 168 -31.47 -2.65 -20.59
N LEU A 169 -31.11 -3.55 -19.68
CA LEU A 169 -30.64 -4.90 -19.96
C LEU A 169 -31.41 -5.94 -19.14
N MET A 170 -32.00 -6.93 -19.81
CA MET A 170 -32.49 -8.14 -19.13
C MET A 170 -31.29 -9.02 -18.77
N SER A 171 -31.03 -9.18 -17.48
CA SER A 171 -29.99 -10.07 -16.96
C SER A 171 -30.60 -11.41 -16.53
N PRO A 172 -30.04 -12.55 -16.96
CA PRO A 172 -30.42 -13.86 -16.43
C PRO A 172 -29.84 -14.12 -15.03
N TYR A 173 -28.92 -13.27 -14.55
CA TYR A 173 -28.31 -13.42 -13.24
C TYR A 173 -29.13 -12.72 -12.15
N PRO A 174 -29.35 -13.38 -10.99
CA PRO A 174 -30.06 -12.77 -9.88
C PRO A 174 -29.29 -11.59 -9.28
N PRO A 175 -29.97 -10.67 -8.58
CA PRO A 175 -29.31 -9.63 -7.80
C PRO A 175 -28.30 -10.22 -6.79
N PRO A 176 -27.19 -9.52 -6.51
CA PRO A 176 -26.19 -9.99 -5.55
C PRO A 176 -26.80 -10.14 -4.16
N ALA A 177 -26.57 -11.30 -3.53
CA ALA A 177 -27.03 -11.56 -2.17
C ALA A 177 -26.40 -10.57 -1.15
N PRO A 178 -27.07 -10.25 -0.02
CA PRO A 178 -26.56 -9.29 0.96
C PRO A 178 -25.14 -9.59 1.46
N ILE A 179 -24.80 -10.86 1.60
CA ILE A 179 -23.46 -11.32 1.99
C ILE A 179 -22.35 -10.87 1.03
N TYR A 180 -22.64 -10.74 -0.27
CA TYR A 180 -21.69 -10.21 -1.26
C TYR A 180 -21.35 -8.75 -0.95
N GLN A 181 -22.35 -7.94 -0.60
CA GLN A 181 -22.15 -6.53 -0.28
C GLN A 181 -21.39 -6.35 1.03
N VAL A 182 -21.63 -7.22 2.01
CA VAL A 182 -20.87 -7.27 3.27
C VAL A 182 -19.41 -7.62 2.98
N ALA A 183 -19.15 -8.63 2.15
CA ALA A 183 -17.79 -9.02 1.76
C ALA A 183 -17.07 -7.88 1.00
N LEU A 184 -17.74 -7.25 0.03
CA LEU A 184 -17.19 -6.13 -0.72
C LEU A 184 -16.86 -4.94 0.20
N SER A 185 -17.77 -4.60 1.12
CA SER A 185 -17.56 -3.54 2.12
C SER A 185 -16.40 -3.86 3.06
N ALA A 186 -16.30 -5.11 3.51
CA ALA A 186 -15.21 -5.56 4.38
C ALA A 186 -13.84 -5.42 3.68
N VAL A 187 -13.75 -5.88 2.44
CA VAL A 187 -12.53 -5.73 1.63
C VAL A 187 -12.22 -4.24 1.42
N TRP A 188 -13.21 -3.41 1.12
CA TRP A 188 -13.03 -1.97 0.99
C TRP A 188 -12.43 -1.34 2.26
N ILE A 189 -13.03 -1.61 3.43
CA ILE A 189 -12.57 -1.12 4.73
C ILE A 189 -11.13 -1.57 5.02
N VAL A 190 -10.80 -2.84 4.76
CA VAL A 190 -9.43 -3.33 4.92
C VAL A 190 -8.45 -2.51 4.08
N GLY A 191 -8.80 -2.20 2.83
CA GLY A 191 -8.01 -1.32 1.98
C GLY A 191 -7.75 0.05 2.63
N VAL A 192 -8.80 0.75 3.05
CA VAL A 192 -8.70 2.07 3.69
C VAL A 192 -7.83 2.03 4.95
N VAL A 193 -8.06 1.04 5.82
CA VAL A 193 -7.32 0.88 7.07
C VAL A 193 -5.85 0.61 6.80
N THR A 194 -5.51 -0.24 5.83
CA THR A 194 -4.11 -0.54 5.51
C THR A 194 -3.36 0.65 4.92
N ILE A 195 -4.03 1.51 4.14
CA ILE A 195 -3.44 2.77 3.65
C ILE A 195 -3.20 3.75 4.79
N GLY A 196 -4.18 3.95 5.66
CA GLY A 196 -4.02 4.79 6.84
C GLY A 196 -2.87 4.31 7.71
N TYR A 197 -2.76 3.00 7.89
CA TYR A 197 -1.66 2.36 8.61
C TYR A 197 -0.30 2.61 7.95
N SER A 198 -0.18 2.36 6.64
CA SER A 198 1.08 2.52 5.90
C SER A 198 1.59 3.95 6.01
N MET A 199 0.67 4.91 5.86
CA MET A 199 0.95 6.34 5.96
C MET A 199 1.42 6.70 7.36
N TYR A 200 0.64 6.34 8.36
CA TYR A 200 0.95 6.64 9.75
C TYR A 200 2.32 6.08 10.14
N ARG A 201 2.62 4.85 9.72
CA ARG A 201 3.87 4.18 10.08
C ARG A 201 5.08 4.88 9.44
N THR A 202 5.03 5.14 8.13
CA THR A 202 6.12 5.83 7.42
C THR A 202 6.30 7.25 7.94
N HIS A 203 5.20 7.98 8.17
CA HIS A 203 5.25 9.32 8.74
C HIS A 203 5.90 9.35 10.13
N SER A 204 5.50 8.43 11.00
CA SER A 204 6.03 8.35 12.36
C SER A 204 7.53 8.07 12.36
N PHE A 205 7.98 7.17 11.48
CA PHE A 205 9.39 6.86 11.28
C PHE A 205 10.19 8.09 10.81
N MET A 206 9.77 8.75 9.74
CA MET A 206 10.46 9.93 9.21
C MET A 206 10.48 11.07 10.25
N ARG A 207 9.39 11.25 10.99
CA ARG A 207 9.28 12.26 12.06
C ARG A 207 10.26 11.97 13.20
N MET A 208 10.42 10.71 13.59
CA MET A 208 11.38 10.30 14.61
C MET A 208 12.81 10.61 14.16
N LYS A 209 13.21 10.17 12.96
CA LYS A 209 14.55 10.42 12.39
C LYS A 209 14.86 11.90 12.23
N LYS A 210 13.91 12.68 11.71
CA LYS A 210 14.04 14.14 11.61
C LYS A 210 14.29 14.77 12.99
N ARG A 211 13.55 14.38 14.02
CA ARG A 211 13.72 14.92 15.38
C ARG A 211 15.05 14.55 16.01
N GLU A 212 15.49 13.31 15.81
CA GLU A 212 16.79 12.82 16.26
C GLU A 212 17.92 13.64 15.64
N LYS A 213 17.91 13.83 14.32
CA LYS A 213 18.92 14.63 13.63
C LYS A 213 18.88 16.12 14.00
N ILE A 214 17.70 16.70 14.21
CA ILE A 214 17.60 18.09 14.71
C ILE A 214 18.28 18.21 16.08
N ARG A 215 18.00 17.28 17.00
CA ARG A 215 18.61 17.31 18.34
C ARG A 215 20.12 17.14 18.29
N SER A 216 20.65 16.27 17.43
CA SER A 216 22.10 16.11 17.29
C SER A 216 22.75 17.39 16.76
N LEU A 217 22.14 18.04 15.76
CA LEU A 217 22.65 19.30 15.19
C LEU A 217 22.53 20.47 16.17
N GLU A 218 21.46 20.53 16.97
CA GLU A 218 21.33 21.53 18.04
C GLU A 218 22.40 21.36 19.13
N GLN A 219 22.79 20.11 19.43
CA GLN A 219 23.90 19.84 20.35
C GLN A 219 25.25 20.25 19.74
N GLU A 220 25.48 19.96 18.47
CA GLU A 220 26.69 20.36 17.74
C GLU A 220 26.84 21.89 17.69
N LEU A 221 25.75 22.61 17.36
CA LEU A 221 25.73 24.08 17.39
C LEU A 221 26.02 24.63 18.79
N LYS A 222 25.50 24.02 19.86
CA LYS A 222 25.80 24.43 21.24
C LYS A 222 27.26 24.20 21.63
N GLN A 223 27.91 23.16 21.09
CA GLN A 223 29.32 22.86 21.36
C GLN A 223 30.27 23.78 20.57
N ALA A 224 29.84 24.27 19.42
CA ALA A 224 30.60 25.18 18.58
C ALA A 224 30.67 26.63 19.11
N VAL A 225 29.89 26.97 20.14
CA VAL A 225 29.78 28.33 20.72
C VAL A 225 30.23 28.33 22.19
N LYS A 226 30.91 29.37 22.68
CA LYS A 226 31.36 29.42 24.10
C LYS A 226 30.22 29.74 25.07
N ASP A 227 29.33 30.66 24.72
CA ASP A 227 28.09 30.96 25.45
C ASP A 227 26.86 30.84 24.53
N PRO A 228 25.99 29.84 24.68
CA PRO A 228 24.80 29.67 23.85
C PRO A 228 23.82 30.86 23.85
N HIS A 229 23.94 31.78 24.82
CA HIS A 229 23.05 32.93 24.98
C HIS A 229 23.63 34.25 24.44
N ASP A 230 24.89 34.27 24.01
CA ASP A 230 25.53 35.43 23.39
C ASP A 230 25.62 35.23 21.87
N ALA A 231 24.80 35.98 21.12
CA ALA A 231 24.65 35.87 19.67
C ALA A 231 25.71 36.64 18.86
N THR A 232 26.92 36.83 19.40
CA THR A 232 28.00 37.54 18.71
C THR A 232 28.92 36.61 17.92
N LEU A 233 29.40 37.07 16.75
CA LEU A 233 30.33 36.30 15.90
C LEU A 233 31.66 35.97 16.60
N SER A 234 32.06 36.75 17.61
CA SER A 234 33.23 36.52 18.46
C SER A 234 33.11 35.33 19.42
N ASN A 235 31.89 34.80 19.58
CA ASN A 235 31.58 33.72 20.51
C ASN A 235 31.65 32.32 19.86
N ILE A 236 31.84 32.28 18.53
CA ILE A 236 31.98 31.03 17.77
C ILE A 236 33.41 30.51 17.96
N LYS A 237 33.55 29.31 18.54
CA LYS A 237 34.83 28.63 18.76
C LYS A 237 35.33 27.96 17.49
N ASP A 238 34.41 27.32 16.76
CA ASP A 238 34.67 26.65 15.49
C ASP A 238 33.64 27.10 14.46
N ARG A 239 34.10 27.91 13.51
CA ARG A 239 33.22 28.54 12.51
C ARG A 239 32.77 27.57 11.42
N GLU A 240 33.65 26.67 11.01
CA GLU A 240 33.36 25.68 9.98
C GLU A 240 32.30 24.68 10.49
N GLN A 241 32.47 24.21 11.73
CA GLN A 241 31.50 23.34 12.37
C GLN A 241 30.13 24.03 12.56
N TYR A 242 30.12 25.30 12.99
CA TYR A 242 28.89 26.05 13.17
C TYR A 242 28.12 26.26 11.84
N GLU A 243 28.81 26.72 10.79
CA GLU A 243 28.21 26.97 9.47
C GLU A 243 27.69 25.67 8.85
N GLY A 244 28.46 24.58 8.89
CA GLY A 244 28.04 23.27 8.37
C GLY A 244 26.84 22.69 9.12
N ALA A 245 26.81 22.79 10.46
CA ALA A 245 25.69 22.34 11.25
C ALA A 245 24.43 23.19 11.00
N GLN A 246 24.58 24.51 10.80
CA GLN A 246 23.48 25.42 10.49
C GLN A 246 22.88 25.16 9.10
N GLU A 247 23.73 24.95 8.08
CA GLU A 247 23.31 24.57 6.73
C GLU A 247 22.55 23.24 6.76
N THR A 248 23.14 22.22 7.38
CA THR A 248 22.51 20.90 7.52
C THR A 248 21.18 21.01 8.26
N LEU A 249 21.11 21.80 9.33
CA LEU A 249 19.88 22.01 10.11
C LEU A 249 18.78 22.65 9.26
N SER A 250 19.13 23.57 8.35
CA SER A 250 18.19 24.16 7.40
C SER A 250 17.56 23.08 6.52
N HIS A 251 18.36 22.23 5.89
CA HIS A 251 17.89 21.12 5.05
C HIS A 251 17.05 20.10 5.82
N VAL A 252 17.46 19.73 7.04
CA VAL A 252 16.69 18.82 7.89
C VAL A 252 15.34 19.44 8.26
N LYS A 253 15.28 20.75 8.54
CA LYS A 253 14.04 21.46 8.85
C LYS A 253 13.09 21.54 7.66
N THR A 254 13.59 21.73 6.44
CA THR A 254 12.76 21.77 5.22
C THR A 254 12.27 20.38 4.79
N THR A 255 12.99 19.32 5.15
CA THR A 255 12.61 17.93 4.83
C THR A 255 11.23 17.59 5.41
N LYS A 256 10.30 17.17 4.55
CA LYS A 256 8.95 16.73 4.90
C LYS A 256 8.99 15.37 5.59
N THR A 257 7.95 15.09 6.35
CA THR A 257 7.79 13.82 7.10
C THR A 257 6.73 12.92 6.48
N TYR A 258 6.23 13.26 5.31
CA TYR A 258 5.27 12.45 4.57
C TYR A 258 5.97 11.96 3.29
N PRO A 259 5.84 10.67 2.93
CA PRO A 259 6.54 10.10 1.78
C PRO A 259 5.98 10.58 0.44
N THR A 260 4.79 11.22 0.43
CA THR A 260 4.27 11.96 -0.73
C THR A 260 3.50 13.21 -0.28
N THR A 261 2.91 13.94 -1.23
CA THR A 261 2.18 15.19 -0.97
C THR A 261 0.80 14.94 -0.36
N PHE A 262 0.37 15.83 0.56
CA PHE A 262 -0.95 15.77 1.19
C PHE A 262 -2.10 15.79 0.18
N ALA A 263 -2.00 16.63 -0.86
CA ALA A 263 -3.01 16.74 -1.91
C ALA A 263 -3.28 15.40 -2.63
N MET A 264 -2.25 14.60 -2.83
CA MET A 264 -2.35 13.27 -3.44
C MET A 264 -3.15 12.31 -2.55
N TRP A 265 -2.95 12.34 -1.23
CA TRP A 265 -3.71 11.51 -0.30
C TRP A 265 -5.15 11.95 -0.11
N THR A 266 -5.42 13.25 -0.17
CA THR A 266 -6.80 13.76 -0.15
C THR A 266 -7.57 13.30 -1.38
N GLN A 267 -6.93 13.29 -2.56
CA GLN A 267 -7.53 12.72 -3.77
C GLN A 267 -7.84 11.23 -3.62
N ILE A 268 -6.88 10.45 -3.10
CA ILE A 268 -7.04 9.03 -2.76
C ILE A 268 -8.21 8.84 -1.80
N PHE A 269 -8.27 9.60 -0.72
CA PHE A 269 -9.32 9.50 0.30
C PHE A 269 -10.71 9.83 -0.27
N ILE A 270 -10.83 10.85 -1.11
CA ILE A 270 -12.09 11.21 -1.78
C ILE A 270 -12.49 10.13 -2.79
N SER A 271 -11.54 9.61 -3.59
CA SER A 271 -11.83 8.51 -4.52
C SER A 271 -12.19 7.21 -3.83
N VAL A 272 -11.80 7.04 -2.57
CA VAL A 272 -12.22 5.90 -1.72
C VAL A 272 -13.67 6.03 -1.26
N LEU A 273 -14.14 7.24 -0.93
CA LEU A 273 -15.46 7.39 -0.33
C LEU A 273 -16.60 7.28 -1.35
N LEU A 274 -16.35 7.72 -2.60
CA LEU A 274 -17.35 7.71 -3.65
C LEU A 274 -17.91 6.30 -3.95
N PRO A 275 -17.10 5.25 -4.12
CA PRO A 275 -17.60 3.92 -4.46
C PRO A 275 -18.35 3.26 -3.31
N GLN A 276 -17.96 3.51 -2.06
CA GLN A 276 -18.69 3.01 -0.91
C GLN A 276 -20.02 3.75 -0.72
N ALA A 277 -20.04 5.07 -0.96
CA ALA A 277 -21.29 5.82 -0.99
C ALA A 277 -22.23 5.30 -2.08
N LEU A 278 -21.70 4.95 -3.27
CA LEU A 278 -22.47 4.30 -4.33
C LEU A 278 -22.96 2.89 -3.93
N ASN A 279 -22.11 2.08 -3.31
CA ASN A 279 -22.48 0.74 -2.83
C ASN A 279 -23.60 0.80 -1.78
N MET A 280 -23.55 1.77 -0.86
CA MET A 280 -24.61 2.03 0.11
C MET A 280 -25.86 2.69 -0.51
N ALA A 281 -25.73 3.42 -1.62
CA ALA A 281 -26.89 3.99 -2.33
C ALA A 281 -27.65 2.93 -3.13
N VAL A 282 -26.94 2.00 -3.77
CA VAL A 282 -27.53 0.86 -4.50
C VAL A 282 -28.20 -0.15 -3.52
N GLN A 283 -27.87 -0.07 -2.23
CA GLN A 283 -28.48 -0.87 -1.15
C GLN A 283 -29.96 -0.53 -0.84
N LEU A 284 -30.56 0.48 -1.47
CA LEU A 284 -31.95 0.86 -1.20
C LEU A 284 -32.90 0.49 -2.36
N PRO A 285 -33.44 -0.74 -2.36
CA PRO A 285 -34.86 -0.97 -2.60
C PRO A 285 -35.56 -0.98 -1.23
N GLY A 286 -36.42 0.02 -1.00
CA GLY A 286 -37.56 -0.15 -0.09
C GLY A 286 -38.57 -1.10 -0.71
#